data_AF-X1RRN0-F1
#
_entry.id   AF-X1RRN0-F1
#
_cell.length_a   1.000
_cell.length_b   1.000
_cell.length_c   1.000
_cell.angle_alpha   90.00
_cell.angle_beta   90.00
_cell.angle_gamma   90.00
#
_symmetry.space_group_name_H-M   'P 1'
#
loop_
_entity.id
_entity.type
_entity.pdbx_description
1 polymer ?
#
loop_
_entity_poly.entity_id
_entity_poly.type
_entity_poly.pdbx_seq_one_letter_code
_entity_poly.pdbx_strand_id
1 'polypeptide(L)'
;MGREGPIVQIGSAMGSTVGQFLKASESRMRTLVGCGAAAGMAATFNAPLGGALFAVEVILGDFGLAQITPIIISSVSATAISRHFLGNHPAFMVPPTSLVSYYEYFFYAALGLCAGALAWLFVTMLYSSEDLFERIRLPVWFQT
;
A
#
# COMPACT_ATOMS: atom_id res chain seq x y z
N MET A 1 15.05 -0.27 -3.55
CA MET A 1 13.94 -0.70 -2.67
C MET A 1 13.18 0.54 -2.22
N GLY A 2 11.90 0.66 -2.59
CA GLY A 2 11.07 1.79 -2.14
C GLY A 2 10.84 1.74 -0.63
N ARG A 3 10.68 2.90 0.01
CA ARG A 3 10.42 3.00 1.47
C ARG A 3 9.03 2.45 1.88
N GLU A 4 8.21 2.08 0.91
CA GLU A 4 6.81 1.68 1.08
C GLU A 4 6.66 0.26 1.63
N GLY A 5 7.49 -0.68 1.15
CA GLY A 5 7.48 -2.07 1.64
C GLY A 5 7.78 -2.16 3.15
N PRO A 6 8.88 -1.56 3.64
CA PRO A 6 9.22 -1.58 5.06
C PRO A 6 8.15 -0.96 5.96
N ILE A 7 7.52 0.15 5.58
CA ILE A 7 6.51 0.78 6.45
C ILE A 7 5.24 -0.06 6.56
N VAL A 8 4.82 -0.71 5.47
CA VAL A 8 3.69 -1.65 5.48
C VAL A 8 3.98 -2.82 6.42
N GLN A 9 5.19 -3.37 6.36
CA GLN A 9 5.60 -4.48 7.24
C GLN A 9 5.67 -4.07 8.70
N ILE A 10 6.26 -2.90 9.02
CA ILE A 10 6.33 -2.41 10.40
C ILE A 10 4.93 -2.15 10.96
N GLY A 11 4.08 -1.45 10.21
CA GLY A 11 2.70 -1.19 10.62
C GLY A 11 1.91 -2.49 10.82
N SER A 12 2.02 -3.42 9.88
CA SER A 12 1.42 -4.76 9.97
C SER A 12 1.89 -5.52 11.21
N ALA A 13 3.19 -5.48 11.53
CA ALA A 13 3.76 -6.12 12.70
C ALA A 13 3.18 -5.55 13.99
N MET A 14 3.08 -4.21 14.10
CA MET A 14 2.46 -3.57 15.26
C MET A 14 0.99 -3.99 15.42
N GLY A 15 0.23 -4.02 14.32
CA GLY A 15 -1.15 -4.52 14.31
C GLY A 15 -1.25 -5.97 14.75
N SER A 16 -0.34 -6.83 14.29
CA SER A 16 -0.25 -8.23 14.70
C SER A 16 0.06 -8.37 16.19
N THR A 17 1.02 -7.62 16.73
CA THR A 17 1.36 -7.64 18.15
C THR A 17 0.16 -7.27 19.03
N VAL A 18 -0.59 -6.23 18.64
CA VAL A 18 -1.83 -5.85 19.32
C VAL A 18 -2.87 -6.97 19.24
N GLY A 19 -3.03 -7.59 18.07
CA GLY A 19 -3.95 -8.72 17.90
C GLY A 19 -3.58 -9.93 18.74
N GLN A 20 -2.29 -10.24 18.86
CA GLN A 20 -1.78 -11.34 19.69
C GLN A 20 -2.02 -11.06 21.17
N PHE A 21 -1.73 -9.83 21.61
CA PHE A 21 -2.01 -9.40 22.99
C PHE A 21 -3.49 -9.51 23.35
N LEU A 22 -4.38 -9.13 22.43
CA LEU A 22 -5.83 -9.23 22.60
C LEU A 22 -6.40 -10.64 22.37
N LYS A 23 -5.56 -11.63 22.04
CA LYS A 23 -5.97 -13.00 21.67
C LYS A 23 -7.07 -12.98 20.59
N ALA A 24 -6.89 -12.15 19.57
CA ALA A 24 -7.84 -11.95 18.50
C ALA A 24 -8.06 -13.24 17.69
N SER A 25 -9.30 -13.48 17.24
CA SER A 25 -9.59 -14.51 16.24
C SER A 25 -8.89 -14.19 14.92
N GLU A 26 -8.75 -15.18 14.04
CA GLU A 26 -8.07 -15.02 12.75
C GLU A 26 -8.61 -13.85 11.92
N SER A 27 -9.94 -13.74 11.81
CA SER A 27 -10.59 -12.62 11.10
C SER A 27 -10.23 -11.26 11.71
N ARG A 28 -10.27 -11.14 13.05
CA ARG A 28 -9.90 -9.91 13.75
C ARG A 28 -8.40 -9.61 13.65
N MET A 29 -7.55 -10.65 13.63
CA MET A 29 -6.11 -10.52 13.43
C MET A 29 -5.83 -9.89 12.06
N ARG A 30 -6.45 -10.40 10.99
CA ARG A 30 -6.29 -9.84 9.64
C ARG A 30 -6.74 -8.39 9.58
N THR A 31 -7.85 -8.04 10.23
CA THR A 31 -8.29 -6.64 10.36
C THR A 31 -7.26 -5.77 11.09
N LEU A 32 -6.69 -6.23 12.21
CA LEU A 32 -5.70 -5.46 12.98
C LEU A 32 -4.39 -5.27 12.23
N VAL A 33 -3.93 -6.31 11.52
CA VAL A 33 -2.78 -6.22 10.61
C VAL A 33 -3.05 -5.19 9.50
N GLY A 34 -4.23 -5.26 8.87
CA GLY A 34 -4.66 -4.27 7.87
C GLY A 34 -4.74 -2.85 8.42
N CYS A 35 -5.25 -2.66 9.64
CA CYS A 35 -5.28 -1.36 10.32
C CYS A 35 -3.87 -0.78 10.51
N GLY A 36 -2.91 -1.61 10.89
CA GLY A 36 -1.52 -1.20 11.08
C GLY A 36 -0.83 -0.83 9.77
N ALA A 37 -1.00 -1.64 8.73
CA ALA A 37 -0.51 -1.32 7.39
C ALA A 37 -1.11 -0.03 6.82
N ALA A 38 -2.43 0.13 6.93
CA ALA A 38 -3.14 1.33 6.48
C ALA A 38 -2.65 2.58 7.21
N ALA A 39 -2.48 2.50 8.53
CA ALA A 39 -1.94 3.59 9.35
C ALA A 39 -0.52 3.99 8.90
N GLY A 40 0.37 3.02 8.70
CA GLY A 40 1.75 3.27 8.26
C GLY A 40 1.81 3.93 6.88
N MET A 41 1.04 3.41 5.91
CA MET A 41 0.93 3.99 4.57
C MET A 41 0.36 5.41 4.62
N ALA A 42 -0.76 5.60 5.32
CA ALA A 42 -1.44 6.88 5.39
C ALA A 42 -0.59 7.96 6.08
N ALA A 43 0.10 7.61 7.16
CA ALA A 43 1.01 8.51 7.86
C ALA A 43 2.22 8.92 7.01
N THR A 44 2.71 8.02 6.16
CA THR A 44 3.89 8.25 5.30
C THR A 44 3.55 9.11 4.08
N PHE A 45 2.40 8.85 3.44
CA PHE A 45 2.02 9.51 2.19
C PHE A 45 1.06 10.68 2.38
N ASN A 46 0.61 10.95 3.61
CA ASN A 46 -0.45 11.90 3.90
C ASN A 46 -1.73 11.60 3.07
N ALA A 47 -2.02 10.31 2.86
CA ALA A 47 -3.04 9.81 1.95
C ALA A 47 -3.95 8.78 2.64
N PRO A 48 -4.89 9.21 3.51
CA PRO A 48 -5.69 8.31 4.34
C PRO A 48 -6.55 7.34 3.54
N LEU A 49 -7.18 7.81 2.47
CA LEU A 49 -8.02 6.95 1.62
C LEU A 49 -7.16 5.94 0.84
N GLY A 50 -6.01 6.38 0.32
CA GLY A 50 -5.09 5.50 -0.41
C GLY A 50 -4.54 4.38 0.48
N GLY A 51 -4.10 4.71 1.70
CA GLY A 51 -3.61 3.72 2.66
C GLY A 51 -4.69 2.73 3.12
N ALA A 52 -5.93 3.19 3.30
CA ALA A 52 -7.05 2.32 3.67
C ALA A 52 -7.44 1.37 2.53
N LEU A 53 -7.58 1.87 1.30
CA LEU A 53 -7.91 1.06 0.13
C LEU A 53 -6.82 0.02 -0.15
N PHE A 54 -5.55 0.42 -0.05
CA PHE A 54 -4.42 -0.50 -0.17
C PHE A 54 -4.52 -1.67 0.82
N ALA A 55 -4.80 -1.40 2.09
CA ALA A 55 -4.91 -2.46 3.09
C ALA A 55 -6.11 -3.39 2.83
N VAL A 56 -7.26 -2.84 2.42
CA VAL A 56 -8.45 -3.64 2.11
C VAL A 56 -8.19 -4.54 0.90
N GLU A 57 -7.64 -3.99 -0.18
CA GLU A 57 -7.43 -4.71 -1.43
C GLU A 57 -6.27 -5.72 -1.36
N VAL A 58 -5.13 -5.32 -0.82
CA VAL A 58 -3.89 -6.12 -0.86
C VAL A 58 -3.75 -7.07 0.33
N ILE A 59 -4.23 -6.68 1.53
CA ILE A 59 -4.02 -7.47 2.75
C ILE A 59 -5.23 -8.34 3.07
N LEU A 60 -6.44 -7.78 2.97
CA LEU A 60 -7.66 -8.51 3.31
C LEU A 60 -8.20 -9.29 2.11
N GLY A 61 -8.29 -8.66 0.94
CA GLY A 61 -8.89 -9.27 -0.26
C GLY A 61 -10.39 -9.51 -0.15
N ASP A 62 -11.06 -8.94 0.87
CA ASP A 62 -12.50 -9.03 1.13
C ASP A 62 -13.02 -7.66 1.61
N PHE A 63 -14.17 -7.25 1.07
CA PHE A 63 -14.79 -5.94 1.29
C PHE A 63 -15.89 -5.95 2.36
N GLY A 64 -15.76 -6.81 3.37
CA GLY A 64 -16.70 -6.83 4.48
C GLY A 64 -16.71 -5.50 5.25
N LEU A 65 -17.89 -4.88 5.41
CA LEU A 65 -18.07 -3.61 6.11
C LEU A 65 -17.49 -3.62 7.54
N ALA A 66 -17.51 -4.79 8.19
CA ALA A 66 -16.96 -5.01 9.52
C ALA A 66 -15.44 -4.82 9.59
N GLN A 67 -14.71 -5.08 8.49
CA GLN A 67 -13.25 -4.85 8.45
C GLN A 67 -12.88 -3.49 7.88
N ILE A 68 -13.64 -2.99 6.89
CA ILE A 68 -13.34 -1.69 6.25
C ILE A 68 -13.42 -0.53 7.26
N THR A 69 -14.45 -0.52 8.10
CA THR A 69 -14.69 0.56 9.06
C THR A 69 -13.50 0.81 9.99
N PRO A 70 -12.97 -0.19 10.73
CA PRO A 70 -11.81 0.02 11.59
C PRO A 70 -10.53 0.38 10.82
N ILE A 71 -10.35 -0.12 9.58
CA ILE A 71 -9.18 0.21 8.74
C ILE A 71 -9.20 1.70 8.36
N ILE A 72 -10.34 2.23 7.93
CA ILE A 72 -10.50 3.64 7.60
C ILE A 72 -10.24 4.51 8.84
N ILE A 73 -10.82 4.15 9.98
CA ILE A 73 -10.62 4.90 11.24
C ILE A 73 -9.13 4.92 11.60
N SER A 74 -8.45 3.77 11.57
CA SER A 74 -7.02 3.67 11.84
C SER A 74 -6.18 4.57 10.93
N SER A 75 -6.46 4.52 9.63
CA SER A 75 -5.78 5.32 8.60
C SER A 75 -5.94 6.83 8.81
N VAL A 76 -7.17 7.28 9.09
CA VAL A 76 -7.47 8.69 9.35
C VAL A 76 -6.82 9.16 10.65
N SER A 77 -6.88 8.35 11.72
CA SER A 77 -6.24 8.67 12.99
C SER A 77 -4.72 8.81 12.83
N ALA A 78 -4.06 7.87 12.13
CA ALA A 78 -2.63 7.93 11.87
C ALA A 78 -2.25 9.16 11.03
N THR A 79 -3.07 9.52 10.04
CA THR A 79 -2.88 10.73 9.25
C THR A 79 -3.02 11.99 10.10
N ALA A 80 -4.02 12.06 10.99
CA ALA A 80 -4.22 13.20 11.87
C ALA A 80 -3.02 13.41 12.82
N ILE A 81 -2.50 12.32 13.39
CA ILE A 81 -1.28 12.34 14.21
C ILE A 81 -0.08 12.78 13.36
N SER A 82 0.14 12.16 12.19
CA SER A 82 1.25 12.52 11.31
C SER A 82 1.20 14.00 10.91
N ARG A 83 0.03 14.53 10.55
CA ARG A 83 -0.15 15.95 10.22
C ARG A 83 0.15 16.89 11.39
N HIS A 84 -0.11 16.46 12.62
CA HIS A 84 0.19 17.26 13.80
C HIS A 84 1.71 17.41 14.00
N PHE A 85 2.49 16.35 13.75
CA PHE A 85 3.94 16.34 13.99
C PHE A 85 4.78 16.72 12.75
N LEU A 86 4.39 16.29 11.56
CA LEU A 86 5.14 16.46 10.30
C LEU A 86 4.54 17.55 9.40
N GLY A 87 3.37 18.08 9.74
CA GLY A 87 2.66 19.08 8.93
C GLY A 87 1.73 18.47 7.89
N ASN A 88 0.85 19.31 7.32
CA ASN A 88 -0.15 18.89 6.35
C ASN A 88 0.23 19.32 4.93
N HIS A 89 1.20 18.62 4.35
CA HIS A 89 1.62 18.82 2.96
C HIS A 89 1.44 17.51 2.18
N PRO A 90 0.81 17.53 0.99
CA PRO A 90 0.82 16.35 0.13
C PRO A 90 2.25 16.07 -0.32
N ALA A 91 2.58 14.79 -0.51
CA ALA A 91 3.91 14.40 -1.00
C ALA A 91 4.23 15.00 -2.38
N PHE A 92 3.18 15.26 -3.18
CA PHE A 92 3.28 15.85 -4.52
C PHE A 92 2.24 16.96 -4.68
N MET A 93 2.68 18.15 -5.09
CA MET A 93 1.78 19.23 -5.50
C MET A 93 1.57 19.16 -7.01
N VAL A 94 0.35 18.82 -7.43
CA VAL A 94 -0.03 18.75 -8.84
C VAL A 94 -0.79 20.03 -9.21
N PRO A 95 -0.42 20.74 -10.30
CA PRO A 95 -1.16 21.89 -10.79
C PRO A 95 -2.62 21.51 -11.13
N PRO A 96 -3.58 22.42 -10.97
CA PRO A 96 -4.96 22.15 -11.35
C PRO A 96 -5.05 21.92 -12.87
N THR A 97 -5.52 20.74 -13.27
CA THR A 97 -5.80 20.39 -14.66
C THR A 97 -7.30 20.28 -14.88
N SER A 98 -7.81 20.97 -15.90
CA SER A 98 -9.20 20.85 -16.36
C SER A 98 -9.26 20.05 -17.66
N LEU A 99 -10.30 19.24 -17.83
CA LEU A 99 -10.61 18.68 -19.15
C LEU A 99 -10.93 19.81 -20.13
N VAL A 100 -10.20 19.85 -21.24
CA VAL A 100 -10.42 20.81 -22.33
C VAL A 100 -11.22 20.15 -23.45
N SER A 101 -11.07 18.84 -23.66
CA SER A 101 -11.75 18.10 -24.72
C SER A 101 -12.15 16.67 -24.33
N TYR A 102 -13.29 16.19 -24.87
CA TYR A 102 -13.75 14.81 -24.69
C TYR A 102 -12.78 13.76 -25.29
N TYR A 103 -11.95 14.14 -26.27
CA TYR A 103 -10.94 13.22 -26.83
C TYR A 103 -9.85 12.84 -25.83
N GLU A 104 -9.66 13.63 -24.76
CA GLU A 104 -8.70 13.31 -23.70
C GLU A 104 -9.04 11.99 -22.99
N TYR A 105 -10.33 11.62 -22.89
CA TYR A 105 -10.73 10.32 -22.31
C TYR A 105 -10.12 9.14 -23.06
N PHE A 106 -10.04 9.22 -24.38
CA PHE A 106 -9.41 8.17 -25.19
C PHE A 106 -7.89 8.08 -24.89
N PHE A 107 -7.21 9.22 -24.78
CA PHE A 107 -5.80 9.25 -24.42
C PHE A 107 -5.54 8.77 -22.99
N TYR A 108 -6.40 9.10 -22.02
CA TYR A 108 -6.31 8.57 -20.66
C TYR A 108 -6.54 7.06 -20.61
N ALA A 109 -7.48 6.53 -21.39
CA ALA A 109 -7.69 5.09 -21.51
C ALA A 109 -6.47 4.39 -22.13
N ALA A 110 -5.91 4.95 -23.21
CA ALA A 110 -4.69 4.44 -23.84
C ALA A 110 -3.49 4.49 -22.88
N LEU A 111 -3.34 5.57 -22.11
CA LEU A 111 -2.31 5.70 -21.08
C LEU A 111 -2.46 4.62 -20.00
N GLY A 112 -3.69 4.36 -19.54
CA GLY A 112 -3.97 3.29 -18.58
C GLY A 112 -3.58 1.90 -19.09
N LEU A 113 -3.89 1.60 -20.37
CA LEU A 113 -3.46 0.35 -21.00
C LEU A 113 -1.93 0.25 -21.10
N CYS A 114 -1.26 1.32 -21.53
CA CYS A 114 0.20 1.37 -21.60
C CYS A 114 0.84 1.20 -20.21
N ALA A 115 0.32 1.89 -19.19
CA ALA A 115 0.79 1.77 -17.82
C ALA A 115 0.59 0.35 -17.26
N GLY A 116 -0.56 -0.27 -17.54
CA GLY A 116 -0.84 -1.66 -17.16
C GLY A 116 0.11 -2.66 -17.85
N ALA A 117 0.36 -2.47 -19.15
CA ALA A 117 1.31 -3.31 -19.89
C ALA A 117 2.75 -3.16 -19.36
N LEU A 118 3.17 -1.94 -19.04
CA LEU A 118 4.47 -1.66 -18.43
C LEU A 118 4.58 -2.28 -17.03
N ALA A 119 3.53 -2.19 -16.20
CA ALA A 119 3.49 -2.81 -14.88
C ALA A 119 3.61 -4.35 -14.98
N TRP A 120 2.87 -4.97 -15.91
CA TRP A 120 2.96 -6.40 -16.16
C TRP A 120 4.37 -6.83 -16.61
N LEU A 121 4.98 -6.08 -17.54
CA LEU A 121 6.34 -6.33 -17.99
C LEU A 121 7.34 -6.21 -16.84
N PHE A 122 7.22 -5.16 -16.02
CA PHE A 122 8.08 -4.93 -14.87
C PHE A 122 8.00 -6.09 -13.87
N VAL A 123 6.79 -6.51 -13.50
CA VAL A 123 6.58 -7.63 -12.57
C VAL A 123 7.15 -8.94 -13.12
N THR A 124 6.96 -9.19 -14.42
CA THR A 124 7.48 -10.40 -15.07
C THR A 124 9.01 -10.39 -15.12
N MET A 125 9.63 -9.24 -15.42
CA MET A 125 11.09 -9.08 -15.41
C MET A 125 11.66 -9.22 -14.00
N LEU A 126 10.98 -8.71 -12.98
CA LEU A 126 11.39 -8.84 -11.59
C LEU A 126 11.44 -10.32 -11.18
N TYR A 127 10.35 -11.07 -11.35
CA TYR A 127 10.32 -12.50 -11.04
C TYR A 127 11.30 -13.31 -11.89
N SER A 128 11.43 -12.99 -13.18
CA SER A 128 12.42 -13.66 -14.04
C SER A 128 13.86 -13.41 -13.56
N SER A 129 14.13 -12.25 -12.99
CA SER A 129 15.44 -11.93 -12.41
C SER A 129 15.66 -12.73 -11.13
N GLU A 130 14.66 -12.78 -10.24
CA GLU A 130 14.71 -13.61 -9.02
C GLU A 130 14.97 -15.08 -9.37
N ASP A 131 14.22 -15.66 -10.32
CA ASP A 131 14.40 -17.03 -10.81
C ASP A 131 15.81 -17.27 -11.38
N LEU A 132 16.36 -16.29 -12.10
CA LEU A 132 17.72 -16.39 -12.66
C LEU A 132 18.77 -16.37 -11.55
N PHE A 133 18.61 -15.51 -10.55
CA PHE A 133 19.48 -15.44 -9.38
C PHE A 133 19.39 -16.69 -8.50
N GLU A 134 18.24 -17.35 -8.41
CA GLU A 134 18.10 -18.64 -7.72
C GLU A 134 18.75 -19.79 -8.50
N ARG A 135 18.68 -19.78 -9.84
CA ARG A 135 19.32 -20.78 -10.70
C ARG A 135 20.84 -20.70 -10.65
N ILE A 136 21.40 -19.50 -10.52
CA ILE A 136 22.82 -19.31 -10.29
C ILE A 136 23.04 -19.59 -8.80
N ARG A 137 23.53 -20.79 -8.43
CA ARG A 137 23.80 -21.18 -7.03
C ARG A 137 24.85 -20.28 -6.36
N LEU A 138 24.48 -19.05 -6.01
CA LEU A 138 25.32 -18.14 -5.26
C LEU A 138 25.25 -18.49 -3.78
N PRO A 139 26.37 -18.42 -3.04
CA PRO A 139 26.35 -18.59 -1.60
C PRO A 139 25.43 -17.55 -0.95
N VAL A 140 24.69 -17.95 0.08
CA VAL A 140 23.63 -17.16 0.76
C VAL A 140 24.09 -15.76 1.21
N TRP A 141 25.40 -15.56 1.45
CA TRP A 141 26.00 -14.26 1.77
C TRP A 141 26.02 -13.23 0.63
N PHE A 142 25.83 -13.66 -0.63
CA PHE A 142 25.75 -12.78 -1.81
C PHE A 142 24.30 -12.48 -2.22
N GLN A 143 23.30 -13.10 -1.58
CA GLN A 143 21.88 -12.99 -1.93
C GLN A 143 21.10 -12.00 -1.04
N THR A 144 21.80 -11.11 -0.31
CA THR A 144 21.16 -10.07 0.53
C THR A 144 21.11 -8.74 -0.22
#